data_AF-E9J4N1-F1
#
_entry.id   AF-E9J4N1-F1
#
_cell.length_a   1.000
_cell.length_b   1.000
_cell.length_c   1.000
_cell.angle_alpha   90.00
_cell.angle_beta   90.00
_cell.angle_gamma   90.00
#
_symmetry.space_group_name_H-M   'P 1'
#
loop_
_entity.id
_entity.type
_entity.pdbx_description
1 polymer ?
#
loop_
_entity_poly.entity_id
_entity_poly.type
_entity_poly.pdbx_seq_one_letter_code
_entity_poly.pdbx_strand_id
1 'polypeptide(L)'
;MRKLQERNAALFLETKALKRRLTLKDKLHKKQLKQKMQNKLSQFFTSLQIKLLLNPTQKMEEEGLKYIAGYAAYRFIHKYKNLGTSTEIPSPHLYEVAKAINIECQIFHGTFICKDPWIFNTVAVRTQEKIKNIKIPQKVLLCL
;
A
#
# COMPACT_ATOMS: atom_id res chain seq x y z
N MET A 1 29.96 -5.18 40.73
CA MET A 1 28.63 -5.34 40.08
C MET A 1 28.15 -4.07 39.38
N ARG A 2 28.05 -2.91 40.04
CA ARG A 2 27.53 -1.64 39.43
C ARG A 2 28.29 -1.19 38.17
N LYS A 3 29.63 -1.21 38.19
CA LYS A 3 30.49 -0.90 37.01
C LYS A 3 30.24 -1.80 35.79
N LEU A 4 29.83 -3.05 36.01
CA LEU A 4 29.54 -3.99 34.92
C LEU A 4 28.17 -3.68 34.29
N GLN A 5 27.18 -3.31 35.11
CA GLN A 5 25.85 -2.90 34.64
C GLN A 5 25.91 -1.61 33.81
N GLU A 6 26.71 -0.64 34.25
CA GLU A 6 26.92 0.63 33.50
C GLU A 6 27.57 0.38 32.14
N ARG A 7 28.59 -0.49 32.07
CA ARG A 7 29.22 -0.88 30.81
C ARG A 7 28.26 -1.60 29.87
N ASN A 8 27.43 -2.50 30.39
CA ASN A 8 26.43 -3.21 29.60
C ASN A 8 25.36 -2.25 29.05
N ALA A 9 24.92 -1.28 29.84
CA ALA A 9 23.98 -0.24 29.38
C ALA A 9 24.59 0.64 28.27
N ALA A 10 25.87 1.03 28.41
CA ALA A 10 26.59 1.79 27.40
C ALA A 10 26.73 1.01 26.08
N LEU A 11 27.15 -0.26 26.14
CA LEU A 11 27.25 -1.15 24.97
C LEU A 11 25.89 -1.35 24.28
N PHE A 12 24.80 -1.46 25.04
CA PHE A 12 23.46 -1.56 24.48
C PHE A 12 23.05 -0.29 23.70
N LEU A 13 23.35 0.89 24.23
CA LEU A 13 23.08 2.16 23.55
C LEU A 13 23.94 2.30 22.29
N GLU A 14 25.21 1.91 22.34
CA GLU A 14 26.14 1.96 21.21
C GLU A 14 25.71 1.01 20.08
N THR A 15 25.35 -0.23 20.40
CA THR A 15 24.83 -1.18 19.40
C THR A 15 23.53 -0.70 18.76
N LYS A 16 22.64 -0.06 19.52
CA LYS A 16 21.42 0.58 18.99
C LYS A 16 21.76 1.73 18.05
N ALA A 17 22.73 2.57 18.39
CA ALA A 17 23.19 3.67 17.55
C ALA A 17 23.86 3.16 16.25
N LEU A 18 24.67 2.10 16.35
CA LEU A 18 25.34 1.50 15.20
C LEU A 18 24.32 0.88 14.22
N LYS A 19 23.31 0.16 14.72
CA LYS A 19 22.19 -0.36 13.90
C LYS A 19 21.45 0.76 13.16
N ARG A 20 21.24 1.92 13.80
CA ARG A 20 20.64 3.11 13.16
C ARG A 20 21.55 3.69 12.07
N ARG A 21 22.86 3.79 12.32
CA ARG A 21 23.83 4.27 11.32
C ARG A 21 23.88 3.34 10.10
N LEU A 22 23.90 2.02 10.32
CA LEU A 22 23.90 1.03 9.26
C LEU A 22 22.63 1.14 8.39
N THR A 23 21.44 1.16 9.01
CA THR A 23 20.17 1.32 8.29
C THR A 23 20.08 2.63 7.49
N LEU A 24 20.67 3.73 7.99
CA LEU A 24 20.75 4.98 7.22
C LEU A 24 21.69 4.86 6.02
N LYS A 25 22.86 4.22 6.19
CA LYS A 25 23.83 4.00 5.12
C LYS A 25 23.24 3.12 4.00
N ASP A 26 22.52 2.07 4.36
CA ASP A 26 21.83 1.18 3.41
C ASP A 26 20.75 1.93 2.61
N LYS A 27 19.94 2.75 3.30
CA LYS A 27 18.94 3.61 2.64
C LYS A 27 19.57 4.59 1.66
N LEU A 28 20.68 5.21 2.05
CA LEU A 28 21.42 6.15 1.19
C LEU A 28 21.98 5.44 -0.04
N HIS A 29 22.62 4.29 0.16
CA HIS A 29 23.20 3.51 -0.93
C HIS A 29 22.13 3.05 -1.93
N LYS A 30 20.99 2.55 -1.45
CA LYS A 30 19.84 2.18 -2.30
C LYS A 30 19.32 3.37 -3.11
N LYS A 31 19.24 4.56 -2.49
CA LYS A 31 18.82 5.80 -3.18
C LYS A 31 19.81 6.20 -4.28
N GLN A 32 21.11 6.14 -3.99
CA GLN A 32 22.17 6.42 -4.98
C GLN A 32 22.12 5.45 -6.16
N LEU A 33 21.94 4.16 -5.90
CA LEU A 33 21.82 3.15 -6.96
C LEU A 33 20.60 3.40 -7.85
N LYS A 34 19.44 3.69 -7.24
CA LYS A 34 18.22 4.05 -7.97
C LYS A 34 18.42 5.28 -8.86
N GLN A 35 19.06 6.33 -8.33
CA GLN A 35 19.36 7.53 -9.12
C GLN A 35 20.31 7.24 -10.28
N LYS A 36 21.35 6.43 -10.05
CA LYS A 36 22.30 6.04 -11.09
C LYS A 36 21.63 5.25 -12.22
N MET A 37 20.71 4.34 -11.87
CA MET A 37 19.88 3.64 -12.86
C MET A 37 18.99 4.61 -13.64
N GLN A 38 18.30 5.54 -12.95
CA GLN A 38 17.47 6.55 -13.60
C GLN A 38 18.25 7.39 -14.61
N ASN A 39 19.43 7.87 -14.24
CA ASN A 39 20.28 8.69 -15.12
C ASN A 39 20.78 7.91 -16.35
N LYS A 40 21.01 6.59 -16.22
CA LYS A 40 21.38 5.73 -17.37
C LYS A 40 20.17 5.49 -18.28
N LEU A 41 19.00 5.24 -17.71
CA LEU A 41 17.79 4.95 -18.47
C LEU A 41 17.18 6.19 -19.14
N SER A 42 17.41 7.39 -18.61
CA SER A 42 16.89 8.65 -19.18
C SER A 42 17.44 8.97 -20.57
N GLN A 43 18.51 8.30 -20.99
CA GLN A 43 19.02 8.39 -22.37
C GLN A 43 18.13 7.65 -23.38
N PHE A 44 17.35 6.66 -22.92
CA PHE A 44 16.58 5.76 -23.79
C PHE A 44 15.06 5.84 -23.54
N PHE A 45 14.65 6.22 -22.33
CA PHE A 45 13.26 6.17 -21.89
C PHE A 45 12.79 7.50 -21.33
N THR A 46 11.50 7.75 -21.47
CA THR A 46 10.81 8.86 -20.80
C THR A 46 10.76 8.66 -19.28
N SER A 47 10.58 9.75 -18.54
CA SER A 47 10.41 9.71 -17.09
C SER A 47 9.27 8.78 -16.64
N LEU A 48 8.17 8.72 -17.42
CA LEU A 48 7.05 7.83 -17.16
C LEU A 48 7.45 6.36 -17.31
N GLN A 49 8.10 5.99 -18.43
CA GLN A 49 8.58 4.62 -18.68
C GLN A 49 9.60 4.17 -17.62
N ILE A 50 10.49 5.05 -17.18
CA ILE A 50 11.45 4.75 -16.10
C ILE A 50 10.72 4.50 -14.77
N LYS A 51 9.69 5.30 -14.46
CA LYS A 51 8.89 5.11 -13.24
C LYS A 51 8.20 3.74 -13.23
N LEU A 52 7.70 3.30 -14.40
CA LEU A 52 7.11 1.98 -14.62
C LEU A 52 8.14 0.86 -14.44
N LEU A 53 9.31 0.98 -15.08
CA LEU A 53 10.38 -0.03 -15.01
C LEU A 53 10.95 -0.20 -13.60
N LEU A 54 11.02 0.87 -12.81
CA LEU A 54 11.62 0.82 -11.48
C LEU A 54 10.67 0.38 -10.37
N ASN A 55 9.35 0.46 -10.58
CA ASN A 55 8.35 0.01 -9.60
C ASN A 55 7.15 -0.66 -10.31
N PRO A 56 7.38 -1.71 -11.12
CA PRO A 56 6.34 -2.30 -11.96
C PRO A 56 5.18 -2.87 -11.13
N THR A 57 5.50 -3.55 -10.02
CA THR A 57 4.50 -4.12 -9.11
C THR A 57 3.57 -3.07 -8.52
N GLN A 58 4.12 -1.95 -8.03
CA GLN A 58 3.30 -0.85 -7.48
C GLN A 58 2.36 -0.27 -8.53
N LYS A 59 2.82 -0.13 -9.78
CA LYS A 59 1.95 0.35 -10.85
C LYS A 59 0.85 -0.66 -11.18
N MET A 60 1.20 -1.94 -11.29
CA MET A 60 0.23 -2.99 -11.56
C MET A 60 -0.83 -3.06 -10.46
N GLU A 61 -0.43 -2.90 -9.20
CA GLU A 61 -1.34 -2.80 -8.06
C GLU A 61 -2.25 -1.57 -8.17
N GLU A 62 -1.69 -0.37 -8.43
CA GLU A 62 -2.48 0.86 -8.61
C GLU A 62 -3.52 0.74 -9.73
N GLU A 63 -3.12 0.27 -10.91
CA GLU A 63 -4.01 0.11 -12.05
C GLU A 63 -5.02 -1.03 -11.83
N GLY A 64 -4.61 -2.12 -11.19
CA GLY A 64 -5.51 -3.21 -10.77
C GLY A 64 -6.58 -2.72 -9.80
N LEU A 65 -6.23 -1.89 -8.81
CA LEU A 65 -7.20 -1.30 -7.88
C LEU A 65 -8.15 -0.34 -8.57
N LYS A 66 -7.69 0.47 -9.52
CA LYS A 66 -8.57 1.33 -10.33
C LYS A 66 -9.56 0.50 -11.14
N TYR A 67 -9.09 -0.59 -11.75
CA TYR A 67 -9.93 -1.50 -12.52
C TYR A 67 -11.01 -2.14 -11.64
N ILE A 68 -10.63 -2.69 -10.48
CA ILE A 68 -11.58 -3.29 -9.52
C ILE A 68 -12.61 -2.25 -9.04
N ALA A 69 -12.15 -1.05 -8.69
CA ALA A 69 -13.02 0.04 -8.26
C ALA A 69 -13.97 0.50 -9.38
N GLY A 70 -13.47 0.64 -10.61
CA GLY A 70 -14.30 0.99 -11.76
C GLY A 70 -15.32 -0.09 -12.09
N TYR A 71 -14.95 -1.37 -11.99
CA TYR A 71 -15.88 -2.48 -12.10
C TYR A 71 -16.99 -2.42 -11.05
N ALA A 72 -16.65 -2.15 -9.79
CA ALA A 72 -17.64 -1.97 -8.72
C ALA A 72 -18.56 -0.75 -9.00
N ALA A 73 -18.00 0.38 -9.46
CA ALA A 73 -18.79 1.54 -9.85
C ALA A 73 -19.80 1.19 -10.95
N TYR A 74 -19.36 0.53 -12.01
CA TYR A 74 -20.19 0.09 -13.12
C TYR A 74 -21.30 -0.87 -12.66
N ARG A 75 -20.96 -1.87 -11.84
CA ARG A 75 -21.93 -2.84 -11.30
C ARG A 75 -23.07 -2.18 -10.53
N PHE A 76 -22.81 -1.07 -9.85
CA PHE A 76 -23.80 -0.37 -9.03
C PHE A 76 -24.28 0.96 -9.63
N ILE A 77 -23.99 1.24 -10.91
CA ILE A 77 -24.22 2.55 -11.54
C ILE A 77 -25.68 3.03 -11.45
N HIS A 78 -26.64 2.11 -11.60
CA HIS A 78 -28.07 2.42 -11.54
C HIS A 78 -28.55 2.78 -10.13
N LYS A 79 -27.83 2.35 -9.08
CA LYS A 79 -28.22 2.56 -7.68
C LYS A 79 -27.40 3.62 -6.97
N TYR A 80 -26.13 3.80 -7.34
CA TYR A 80 -25.20 4.75 -6.72
C TYR A 80 -24.43 5.53 -7.78
N LYS A 81 -25.07 6.55 -8.35
CA LYS A 81 -24.50 7.38 -9.44
C LYS A 81 -23.20 8.11 -9.05
N ASN A 82 -22.92 8.27 -7.76
CA ASN A 82 -21.73 8.94 -7.23
C ASN A 82 -20.48 8.03 -7.13
N LEU A 83 -20.60 6.74 -7.47
CA LEU A 83 -19.47 5.81 -7.45
C LEU A 83 -18.54 5.95 -8.67
N GLY A 84 -19.02 6.56 -9.75
CA GLY A 84 -18.31 6.69 -11.03
C GLY A 84 -19.23 6.37 -12.20
N THR A 85 -18.71 6.50 -13.42
CA THR A 85 -19.49 6.38 -14.66
C THR A 85 -19.03 5.25 -15.58
N SER A 86 -17.85 4.66 -15.36
CA SER A 86 -17.26 3.62 -16.24
C SER A 86 -16.29 2.68 -15.48
N THR A 87 -16.00 1.52 -16.08
CA THR A 87 -15.03 0.51 -15.59
C THR A 87 -13.60 1.02 -15.44
N GLU A 88 -13.27 2.16 -16.05
CA GLU A 88 -11.93 2.76 -16.01
C GLU A 88 -11.81 3.93 -15.03
N ILE A 89 -12.93 4.55 -14.65
CA ILE A 89 -12.93 5.82 -13.90
C ILE A 89 -13.82 5.67 -12.66
N PRO A 90 -13.29 5.04 -11.58
CA PRO A 90 -13.93 5.14 -10.27
C PRO A 90 -13.91 6.59 -9.78
N SER A 91 -14.88 6.96 -8.96
CA SER A 91 -14.79 8.24 -8.26
C SER A 91 -13.56 8.27 -7.34
N PRO A 92 -12.96 9.44 -7.08
CA PRO A 92 -11.80 9.54 -6.18
C PRO A 92 -12.08 8.89 -4.81
N HIS A 93 -13.29 9.07 -4.29
CA HIS A 93 -13.73 8.45 -3.03
C HIS A 93 -13.75 6.92 -3.11
N LEU A 94 -14.26 6.34 -4.19
CA LEU A 94 -14.29 4.88 -4.35
C LEU A 94 -12.87 4.32 -4.51
N TYR A 95 -11.99 5.04 -5.19
CA TYR A 95 -10.59 4.63 -5.31
C TYR A 95 -9.85 4.69 -3.96
N GLU A 96 -10.10 5.70 -3.12
CA GLU A 96 -9.57 5.71 -1.74
C GLU A 96 -10.07 4.51 -0.92
N VAL A 97 -11.35 4.14 -1.08
CA VAL A 97 -11.92 2.97 -0.41
C VAL A 97 -11.32 1.66 -0.92
N ALA A 98 -11.08 1.53 -2.22
CA ALA A 98 -10.40 0.37 -2.80
C ALA A 98 -8.96 0.21 -2.27
N LYS A 99 -8.24 1.32 -2.06
CA LYS A 99 -6.93 1.29 -1.41
C LYS A 99 -7.03 0.85 0.05
N ALA A 100 -8.02 1.37 0.79
CA ALA A 100 -8.23 1.01 2.19
C ALA A 100 -8.55 -0.48 2.37
N ILE A 101 -9.45 -1.03 1.55
CA ILE A 101 -9.83 -2.44 1.65
C ILE A 101 -8.68 -3.38 1.25
N ASN A 102 -7.86 -3.00 0.26
CA ASN A 102 -6.67 -3.75 -0.10
C ASN A 102 -5.66 -3.82 1.05
N ILE A 103 -5.46 -2.71 1.77
CA ILE A 103 -4.62 -2.67 2.97
C ILE A 103 -5.18 -3.61 4.05
N GLU A 104 -6.50 -3.56 4.33
CA GLU A 104 -7.11 -4.46 5.31
C GLU A 104 -7.02 -5.93 4.91
N CYS A 105 -7.20 -6.22 3.62
CA CYS A 105 -7.07 -7.57 3.07
C CYS A 105 -5.63 -8.10 3.28
N GLN A 106 -4.63 -7.28 2.96
CA GLN A 106 -3.22 -7.62 3.19
C GLN A 106 -2.89 -7.82 4.67
N ILE A 107 -3.42 -6.98 5.56
CA ILE A 107 -3.23 -7.14 7.01
C ILE A 107 -3.90 -8.42 7.51
N PHE A 108 -5.12 -8.72 7.03
CA PHE A 108 -5.90 -9.86 7.46
C PHE A 108 -5.23 -11.19 7.06
N HIS A 109 -4.75 -11.30 5.82
CA HIS A 109 -4.07 -12.51 5.34
C HIS A 109 -2.61 -12.57 5.80
N GLY A 110 -1.89 -11.45 5.88
CA GLY A 110 -0.46 -11.45 6.17
C GLY A 110 0.33 -12.10 5.03
N THR A 111 1.17 -13.09 5.35
CA THR A 111 2.03 -13.76 4.36
C THR A 111 1.28 -14.83 3.54
N PHE A 112 0.22 -15.41 4.09
CA PHE A 112 -0.52 -16.51 3.47
C PHE A 112 -2.01 -16.21 3.45
N ILE A 113 -2.75 -16.74 2.48
CA ILE A 113 -4.20 -16.55 2.44
C ILE A 113 -4.82 -17.25 3.64
N CYS A 114 -5.22 -16.47 4.65
CA CYS A 114 -6.16 -16.87 5.70
C CYS A 114 -7.43 -17.49 5.09
N LYS A 115 -7.89 -18.62 5.65
CA LYS A 115 -9.05 -19.40 5.19
C LYS A 115 -10.19 -19.41 6.20
N ASP A 116 -10.16 -18.51 7.18
CA ASP A 116 -11.20 -18.42 8.19
C ASP A 116 -12.56 -18.14 7.54
N PRO A 117 -13.67 -18.57 8.17
CA PRO A 117 -14.99 -18.17 7.73
C PRO A 117 -15.15 -16.65 7.74
N TRP A 118 -15.99 -16.12 6.85
CA TRP A 118 -16.41 -14.71 6.85
C TRP A 118 -15.30 -13.67 6.63
N ILE A 119 -14.21 -14.02 5.94
CA ILE A 119 -13.11 -13.11 5.58
C ILE A 119 -13.63 -11.80 4.99
N PHE A 120 -14.47 -11.87 3.95
CA PHE A 120 -14.94 -10.67 3.25
C PHE A 120 -15.76 -9.74 4.14
N ASN A 121 -16.63 -10.29 4.99
CA ASN A 121 -17.39 -9.48 5.94
C ASN A 121 -16.47 -8.83 6.98
N THR A 122 -15.50 -9.58 7.51
CA THR A 122 -14.56 -9.06 8.51
C THR A 122 -13.70 -7.93 7.94
N VAL A 123 -13.16 -8.12 6.73
CA VAL A 123 -12.37 -7.11 6.02
C VAL A 123 -13.22 -5.88 5.69
N ALA A 124 -14.46 -6.05 5.24
CA ALA A 124 -15.37 -4.94 4.95
C ALA A 124 -15.71 -4.12 6.20
N VAL A 125 -15.99 -4.77 7.34
CA VAL A 125 -16.27 -4.10 8.62
C VAL A 125 -15.05 -3.29 9.08
N ARG A 126 -13.86 -3.90 9.10
CA ARG A 126 -12.61 -3.21 9.46
C ARG A 126 -12.33 -2.01 8.56
N THR A 127 -12.62 -2.15 7.27
CA THR A 127 -12.46 -1.06 6.30
C THR A 127 -13.43 0.08 6.63
N GLN A 128 -14.72 -0.24 6.87
CA GLN A 128 -15.76 0.72 7.23
C GLN A 128 -15.38 1.56 8.46
N GLU A 129 -14.72 0.94 9.45
CA GLU A 129 -14.20 1.63 10.65
C GLU A 129 -13.07 2.63 10.33
N LYS A 130 -12.31 2.42 9.26
CA LYS A 130 -11.20 3.29 8.84
C LYS A 130 -11.63 4.41 7.90
N ILE A 131 -12.66 4.17 7.08
CA ILE A 131 -13.14 5.15 6.10
C ILE A 131 -14.27 6.04 6.63
N LYS A 132 -14.29 6.40 7.92
CA LYS A 132 -15.43 7.08 8.60
C LYS A 132 -15.94 8.34 7.87
N ASN A 133 -15.08 9.03 7.13
CA ASN A 133 -15.42 10.25 6.40
C ASN A 133 -16.05 9.99 5.02
N ILE A 134 -16.11 8.73 4.56
CA ILE A 134 -16.61 8.33 3.25
C ILE A 134 -17.81 7.40 3.43
N LYS A 135 -18.99 7.86 2.99
CA LYS A 135 -20.20 7.04 3.01
C LYS A 135 -20.23 6.10 1.81
N ILE A 136 -19.82 4.84 2.00
CA ILE A 136 -19.96 3.76 1.01
C ILE A 136 -20.88 2.66 1.55
N PRO A 137 -21.87 2.19 0.77
CA PRO A 137 -22.72 1.08 1.15
C PRO A 137 -21.93 -0.21 1.35
N GLN A 138 -22.26 -0.98 2.39
CA GLN A 138 -21.54 -2.22 2.73
C GLN A 138 -21.46 -3.23 1.57
N LYS A 139 -22.52 -3.37 0.79
CA LYS A 139 -22.49 -4.27 -0.38
C LYS A 139 -21.54 -3.84 -1.51
N VAL A 140 -21.16 -2.57 -1.54
CA VAL A 140 -20.12 -2.07 -2.46
C VAL A 140 -18.76 -2.46 -1.91
N LEU A 141 -18.54 -2.35 -0.59
CA LEU A 141 -17.32 -2.85 0.07
C LEU A 141 -17.15 -4.35 -0.13
N LEU A 142 -18.22 -5.15 -0.02
CA LEU A 142 -18.17 -6.60 -0.26
C LEU A 142 -17.92 -6.98 -1.73
N CYS A 143 -17.96 -6.01 -2.65
CA CYS A 143 -17.69 -6.22 -4.07
C CYS A 143 -16.26 -5.78 -4.47
N LEU A 144 -15.55 -5.08 -3.57
CA LEU A 144 -14.17 -4.67 -3.74
C LEU A 144 -13.24 -5.73 -3.15
#